data_AF-A0A849Q9Q4-F1
#
_entry.id   AF-A0A849Q9Q4-F1
#
_cell.length_a   1.000
_cell.length_b   1.000
_cell.length_c   1.000
_cell.angle_alpha   90.00
_cell.angle_beta   90.00
_cell.angle_gamma   90.00
#
_symmetry.space_group_name_H-M   'P 1'
#
loop_
_entity.id
_entity.type
_entity.pdbx_description
1 polymer ?
#
loop_
_entity_poly.entity_id
_entity_poly.type
_entity_poly.pdbx_seq_one_letter_code
_entity_poly.pdbx_strand_id
1 'polypeptide(L)'
;MYLTEINLENFKSFGRKIRIPFQEGFTAITGPNGSGKSNIADAILFVLGPKSSKAIRAGKLTDLIFNGAKSKRPAKSCRVSLVFDNSDRVLPIDKDKVTLTRVVKISPSKSEAYYSYFYINGRSSSLNEFD
;
A
#
# COMPACT_ATOMS: atom_id res chain seq x y z
N MET A 1 -13.82 4.58 -13.50
CA MET A 1 -12.69 4.06 -12.74
C MET A 1 -13.10 4.01 -11.28
N TYR A 2 -12.89 2.87 -10.63
CA TYR A 2 -13.06 2.75 -9.18
C TYR A 2 -12.08 1.74 -8.60
N LEU A 3 -11.80 1.85 -7.30
CA LEU A 3 -10.97 0.89 -6.58
C LEU A 3 -11.75 -0.41 -6.37
N THR A 4 -11.27 -1.52 -6.91
CA THR A 4 -11.88 -2.86 -6.79
C THR A 4 -11.32 -3.63 -5.60
N GLU A 5 -10.04 -3.45 -5.28
CA GLU A 5 -9.42 -4.10 -4.12
C GLU A 5 -8.12 -3.42 -3.66
N ILE A 6 -7.82 -3.65 -2.38
CA ILE A 6 -6.51 -3.37 -1.78
C ILE A 6 -5.88 -4.69 -1.37
N ASN A 7 -4.67 -4.95 -1.83
CA ASN A 7 -3.84 -6.05 -1.36
C ASN A 7 -2.72 -5.51 -0.46
N LEU A 8 -2.64 -6.00 0.77
CA LEU A 8 -1.69 -5.58 1.79
C LEU A 8 -0.79 -6.76 2.16
N GLU A 9 0.48 -6.50 2.36
CA GLU A 9 1.42 -7.47 2.92
C GLU A 9 2.36 -6.77 3.89
N ASN A 10 2.35 -7.22 5.14
CA ASN A 10 3.25 -6.74 6.20
C ASN A 10 3.20 -5.22 6.40
N PHE A 11 2.05 -4.60 6.20
CA PHE A 11 1.86 -3.15 6.27
C PHE A 11 1.26 -2.72 7.62
N LYS A 12 1.99 -1.92 8.39
CA LYS A 12 1.61 -1.43 9.73
C LYS A 12 1.13 -2.56 10.64
N SER A 13 -0.16 -2.60 11.01
CA SER A 13 -0.74 -3.66 11.85
C SER A 13 -0.98 -4.98 11.11
N PHE A 14 -0.89 -4.99 9.78
CA PHE A 14 -1.22 -6.15 8.95
C PHE A 14 0.02 -7.03 8.69
N GLY A 15 0.42 -7.84 9.68
CA GLY A 15 1.57 -8.77 9.60
C GLY A 15 1.32 -10.05 8.79
N ARG A 16 0.53 -9.97 7.70
CA ARG A 16 0.26 -11.05 6.75
C ARG A 16 -0.26 -10.47 5.43
N LYS A 17 -0.43 -11.33 4.43
CA LYS A 17 -1.19 -10.99 3.22
C LYS A 17 -2.68 -10.85 3.54
N ILE A 18 -3.27 -9.74 3.13
CA ILE A 18 -4.71 -9.44 3.28
C ILE A 18 -5.21 -8.85 1.97
N ARG A 19 -6.38 -9.29 1.53
CA ARG A 19 -7.12 -8.70 0.42
C ARG A 19 -8.40 -8.08 0.97
N ILE A 20 -8.65 -6.83 0.63
CA ILE A 20 -9.85 -6.08 1.02
C ILE A 20 -10.59 -5.72 -0.27
N PRO A 21 -11.71 -6.37 -0.57
CA PRO A 21 -12.52 -6.03 -1.74
C PRO A 21 -13.27 -4.72 -1.50
N PHE A 22 -13.49 -3.98 -2.58
CA PHE A 22 -14.33 -2.79 -2.63
C PHE A 22 -15.38 -3.01 -3.70
N GLN A 23 -16.58 -2.50 -3.45
CA GLN A 23 -17.69 -2.52 -4.39
C GLN A 23 -17.96 -1.10 -4.87
N GLU A 24 -18.64 -0.99 -6.01
CA GLU A 24 -19.15 0.28 -6.47
C GLU A 24 -20.18 0.85 -5.49
N GLY A 25 -20.29 2.18 -5.46
CA GLY A 25 -21.14 2.89 -4.51
C GLY A 25 -20.41 3.20 -3.20
N PHE A 26 -20.94 2.70 -2.08
CA PHE A 26 -20.51 3.12 -0.74
C PHE A 26 -19.93 1.95 0.07
N THR A 27 -18.70 2.12 0.57
CA THR A 27 -18.04 1.15 1.44
C THR A 27 -17.75 1.78 2.81
N ALA A 28 -18.22 1.14 3.88
CA ALA A 28 -17.93 1.54 5.26
C ALA A 28 -16.90 0.61 5.90
N ILE A 29 -15.86 1.19 6.52
CA ILE A 29 -14.85 0.45 7.28
C ILE A 29 -15.09 0.69 8.78
N THR A 30 -15.45 -0.36 9.51
CA THR A 30 -15.82 -0.30 10.93
C THR A 30 -15.04 -1.34 11.77
N GLY A 31 -15.14 -1.22 13.10
CA GLY A 31 -14.48 -2.09 14.07
C GLY A 31 -13.89 -1.35 15.28
N PRO A 32 -13.38 -2.07 16.30
CA PRO A 32 -12.86 -1.48 17.54
C PRO A 32 -11.66 -0.56 17.33
N ASN A 33 -11.35 0.31 18.29
CA ASN A 33 -10.13 1.12 18.28
C ASN A 33 -8.89 0.22 18.31
N GLY A 34 -7.84 0.61 17.58
CA GLY A 34 -6.61 -0.18 17.45
C GLY A 34 -6.67 -1.37 16.48
N SER A 35 -7.83 -1.69 15.89
CA SER A 35 -7.97 -2.82 14.95
C SER A 35 -7.33 -2.63 13.56
N GLY A 36 -6.78 -1.44 13.27
CA GLY A 36 -6.09 -1.16 12.02
C GLY A 36 -6.94 -0.53 10.92
N LYS A 37 -8.19 -0.12 11.20
CA LYS A 37 -9.10 0.53 10.23
C LYS A 37 -8.43 1.68 9.47
N SER A 38 -7.85 2.63 10.18
CA SER A 38 -7.21 3.79 9.57
C SER A 38 -5.94 3.42 8.78
N ASN A 39 -5.33 2.26 9.06
CA ASN A 39 -4.20 1.76 8.25
C ASN A 39 -4.64 1.35 6.84
N ILE A 40 -5.93 1.12 6.59
CA ILE A 40 -6.46 0.89 5.24
C ILE A 40 -6.40 2.20 4.44
N ALA A 41 -6.81 3.32 5.03
CA ALA A 41 -6.68 4.64 4.41
C ALA A 41 -5.20 5.02 4.21
N ASP A 42 -4.35 4.75 5.19
CA ASP A 42 -2.90 4.94 5.05
C ASP A 42 -2.30 4.11 3.91
N ALA A 43 -2.83 2.92 3.64
CA ALA A 43 -2.35 2.08 2.55
C ALA A 43 -2.69 2.68 1.18
N ILE A 44 -3.88 3.27 1.04
CA ILE A 44 -4.27 4.01 -0.17
C ILE A 44 -3.32 5.20 -0.37
N LEU A 45 -3.14 6.02 0.68
CA LEU A 45 -2.21 7.17 0.66
C LEU A 45 -0.75 6.75 0.49
N PHE A 46 -0.36 5.55 0.92
CA PHE A 46 0.98 5.05 0.70
C PHE A 46 1.27 4.78 -0.77
N VAL A 47 0.28 4.27 -1.51
CA VAL A 47 0.44 3.98 -2.95
C VAL A 47 0.27 5.24 -3.79
N LEU A 48 -0.77 6.03 -3.55
CA LEU A 48 -1.13 7.20 -4.36
C LEU A 48 -0.56 8.53 -3.85
N GLY A 49 -0.19 8.57 -2.58
CA GLY A 49 0.08 9.84 -1.89
C GLY A 49 1.51 10.35 -2.07
N PRO A 50 1.75 11.57 -1.56
CA PRO A 50 2.95 12.34 -1.84
C PRO A 50 4.23 11.71 -1.29
N LYS A 51 5.38 12.24 -1.73
CA LYS A 51 6.73 11.84 -1.27
C LYS A 51 6.90 11.83 0.26
N SER A 52 6.07 12.56 1.01
CA SER A 52 6.20 12.75 2.46
C SER A 52 5.53 11.65 3.29
N SER A 53 6.28 11.03 4.21
CA SER A 53 5.80 10.05 5.18
C SER A 53 4.79 10.62 6.21
N LYS A 54 4.81 11.94 6.43
CA LYS A 54 3.94 12.60 7.42
C LYS A 54 2.45 12.48 7.05
N ALA A 55 2.13 12.51 5.75
CA ALA A 55 0.76 12.33 5.27
C ALA A 55 0.19 10.94 5.60
N ILE A 56 1.06 9.97 5.88
CA ILE A 56 0.71 8.56 6.15
C ILE A 56 0.93 8.22 7.64
N ARG A 57 0.99 9.23 8.52
CA ARG A 57 1.14 9.06 9.98
C ARG A 57 2.33 8.16 10.34
N ALA A 58 3.48 8.42 9.71
CA ALA A 58 4.73 7.71 9.94
C ALA A 58 5.89 8.71 10.05
N GLY A 59 6.84 8.45 10.95
CA GLY A 59 8.06 9.26 11.07
C GLY A 59 8.97 9.03 9.88
N LYS A 60 9.22 7.76 9.56
CA LYS A 60 9.97 7.30 8.39
C LYS A 60 9.20 6.22 7.62
N LEU A 61 9.52 6.03 6.34
CA LEU A 61 8.83 5.05 5.48
C LEU A 61 8.95 3.61 6.00
N THR A 62 10.04 3.26 6.71
CA THR A 62 10.18 1.93 7.31
C THR A 62 9.23 1.68 8.47
N ASP A 63 8.65 2.71 9.10
CA ASP A 63 7.64 2.56 10.16
C ASP A 63 6.32 1.99 9.61
N LEU A 64 6.16 2.00 8.28
CA LEU A 64 5.04 1.36 7.59
C LEU A 64 5.19 -0.17 7.51
N ILE A 65 6.36 -0.72 7.85
CA ILE A 65 6.60 -2.17 7.87
C ILE A 65 6.10 -2.73 9.21
N PHE A 66 5.41 -3.86 9.15
CA PHE A 66 4.94 -4.57 10.34
C PHE A 66 6.09 -4.85 11.32
N ASN A 67 6.00 -4.28 12.52
CA ASN A 67 7.06 -4.32 13.52
C ASN A 67 6.89 -5.46 14.55
N GLY A 68 6.13 -6.50 14.20
CA GLY A 68 5.91 -7.64 15.08
C GLY A 68 4.71 -7.50 16.02
N ALA A 69 4.35 -8.63 16.62
CA ALA A 69 3.35 -8.77 17.67
C ALA A 69 3.78 -9.94 18.59
N LYS A 70 3.08 -10.18 19.70
CA LYS A 70 3.42 -11.24 20.68
C LYS A 70 3.75 -12.60 20.03
N SER A 71 3.11 -12.96 18.93
CA SER A 71 3.28 -14.24 18.23
C SER A 71 3.93 -14.14 16.84
N LYS A 72 4.37 -12.95 16.39
CA LYS A 72 4.94 -12.75 15.05
C LYS A 72 6.16 -11.83 15.08
N ARG A 73 7.21 -12.24 14.38
CA ARG A 73 8.43 -11.44 14.21
C ARG A 73 8.18 -10.21 13.32
N PRO A 74 8.96 -9.13 13.50
CA PRO A 74 8.97 -8.00 12.58
C PRO A 74 9.28 -8.44 11.14
N ALA A 75 8.62 -7.79 10.17
CA ALA A 75 8.90 -7.98 8.76
C ALA A 75 10.08 -7.10 8.31
N LYS A 76 10.70 -7.45 7.19
CA LYS A 76 11.78 -6.66 6.56
C LYS A 76 11.31 -5.82 5.37
N SER A 77 10.06 -5.98 4.97
CA SER A 77 9.44 -5.26 3.87
C SER A 77 7.93 -5.24 4.00
N CYS A 78 7.30 -4.24 3.40
CA CYS A 78 5.86 -4.20 3.19
C CYS A 78 5.54 -3.94 1.72
N ARG A 79 4.37 -4.39 1.29
CA ARG A 79 3.84 -4.20 -0.06
C ARG A 79 2.37 -3.83 0.04
N VAL A 80 1.98 -2.84 -0.75
CA VAL A 80 0.57 -2.49 -0.96
C VAL A 80 0.32 -2.41 -2.45
N SER A 81 -0.76 -3.02 -2.90
CA SER A 81 -1.26 -2.91 -4.27
C SER A 81 -2.71 -2.43 -4.26
N LEU A 82 -2.99 -1.37 -5.00
CA LEU A 82 -4.33 -0.90 -5.31
C LEU A 82 -4.72 -1.39 -6.69
N VAL A 83 -5.91 -1.94 -6.83
CA VAL A 83 -6.40 -2.48 -8.10
C VAL A 83 -7.65 -1.73 -8.50
N PHE A 84 -7.61 -1.13 -9.67
CA PHE A 84 -8.68 -0.31 -10.22
C PHE A 84 -9.36 -1.03 -11.39
N ASP A 85 -10.67 -0.89 -11.47
CA ASP A 85 -11.36 -0.95 -12.75
C ASP A 85 -11.03 0.34 -13.52
N ASN A 86 -10.56 0.19 -14.76
CA ASN A 86 -10.16 1.25 -15.67
C ASN A 86 -10.87 1.09 -17.03
N SER A 87 -12.07 0.51 -17.03
CA SER A 87 -12.86 0.26 -18.24
C SER A 87 -13.24 1.56 -18.97
N ASP A 88 -13.31 2.67 -18.24
CA ASP A 88 -13.56 4.02 -18.77
C ASP A 88 -12.28 4.79 -19.17
N ARG A 89 -11.10 4.16 -19.08
CA ARG A 89 -9.80 4.70 -19.52
C ARG A 89 -9.42 6.05 -18.91
N VAL A 90 -9.87 6.32 -17.68
CA VAL A 90 -9.43 7.50 -16.91
C VAL A 90 -7.92 7.46 -16.68
N LEU A 91 -7.36 6.28 -16.39
CA LEU A 91 -5.91 6.09 -16.46
C LEU A 91 -5.54 5.83 -17.93
N PRO A 92 -4.52 6.53 -18.49
CA PRO A 92 -4.08 6.40 -19.87
C PRO A 92 -3.27 5.10 -20.10
N ILE A 93 -3.84 3.97 -19.68
CA ILE A 93 -3.30 2.63 -19.78
C ILE A 93 -4.35 1.78 -20.47
N ASP A 94 -3.99 1.15 -21.58
CA ASP A 94 -4.92 0.32 -22.35
C ASP A 94 -5.12 -1.07 -21.71
N LYS A 95 -5.72 -1.07 -20.53
CA LYS A 95 -6.18 -2.26 -19.80
C LYS A 95 -7.40 -1.90 -18.96
N ASP A 96 -8.37 -2.82 -18.93
CA ASP A 96 -9.58 -2.68 -18.11
C ASP A 96 -9.29 -2.80 -16.62
N LYS A 97 -8.17 -3.41 -16.24
CA LYS A 97 -7.69 -3.47 -14.86
C LYS A 97 -6.29 -2.90 -14.76
N VAL A 98 -6.12 -1.96 -13.83
CA VAL A 98 -4.81 -1.37 -13.51
C VAL A 98 -4.46 -1.66 -12.07
N THR A 99 -3.25 -2.16 -11.83
CA THR A 99 -2.70 -2.41 -10.50
C THR A 99 -1.53 -1.50 -10.24
N LEU A 100 -1.66 -0.61 -9.26
CA LEU A 100 -0.58 0.24 -8.77
C LEU A 100 0.00 -0.38 -7.51
N THR A 101 1.30 -0.60 -7.45
CA THR A 101 1.97 -1.22 -6.30
C THR A 101 3.12 -0.37 -5.81
N ARG A 102 3.22 -0.24 -4.48
CA ARG A 102 4.41 0.28 -3.81
C ARG A 102 4.96 -0.73 -2.82
N VAL A 103 6.29 -0.85 -2.78
CA VAL A 103 7.02 -1.74 -1.87
C VAL A 103 8.09 -0.94 -1.14
N VAL A 104 8.20 -1.12 0.17
CA VAL A 104 9.33 -0.62 0.96
C VAL A 104 10.06 -1.80 1.59
N LYS A 105 11.41 -1.81 1.50
CA LYS A 105 12.26 -2.87 2.03
C LYS A 105 13.45 -2.28 2.78
N ILE A 106 13.71 -2.78 3.99
CA ILE A 106 14.88 -2.39 4.78
C ILE A 106 16.16 -2.86 4.08
N SER A 107 17.16 -1.99 4.01
CA SER A 107 18.48 -2.36 3.50
C SER A 107 19.21 -3.28 4.50
N PRO A 108 19.76 -4.43 4.06
CA PRO A 108 20.51 -5.30 4.94
C PRO A 108 21.93 -4.78 5.23
N SER A 109 22.45 -3.85 4.43
CA SER A 109 23.87 -3.47 4.43
C SER A 109 24.14 -2.05 4.95
N LYS A 110 23.12 -1.18 5.03
CA LYS A 110 23.27 0.20 5.50
C LYS A 110 22.25 0.47 6.58
N SER A 111 22.73 0.81 7.78
CA SER A 111 21.87 1.19 8.91
C SER A 111 20.94 2.33 8.48
N GLU A 112 19.66 2.21 8.82
CA GLU A 112 18.59 3.17 8.52
C GLU A 112 18.24 3.39 7.03
N ALA A 113 18.92 2.75 6.09
CA ALA A 113 18.57 2.84 4.68
C ALA A 113 17.41 1.89 4.30
N TYR A 114 16.63 2.29 3.30
CA TYR A 114 15.58 1.48 2.71
C TYR A 114 15.51 1.66 1.20
N TYR A 115 14.86 0.72 0.53
CA TYR A 115 14.51 0.81 -0.88
C TYR A 115 13.00 0.98 -1.02
N SER A 116 12.58 1.84 -1.96
CA SER A 116 11.18 2.01 -2.36
C SER A 116 11.05 1.64 -3.83
N TYR A 117 10.14 0.73 -4.14
CA TYR A 117 9.87 0.26 -5.50
C TYR A 117 8.43 0.55 -5.88
N PHE A 118 8.21 0.87 -7.15
CA PHE A 118 6.90 1.15 -7.73
C PHE A 118 6.65 0.22 -8.91
N TYR A 119 5.41 -0.24 -9.05
CA TYR A 119 5.02 -1.08 -10.18
C TYR A 119 3.65 -0.70 -10.69
N ILE A 120 3.52 -0.69 -12.01
CA ILE A 120 2.24 -0.58 -12.72
C ILE A 120 2.02 -1.90 -13.45
N ASN A 121 0.94 -2.61 -13.10
CA ASN A 121 0.63 -3.93 -13.67
C ASN A 121 1.80 -4.93 -13.59
N GLY A 122 2.57 -4.87 -12.50
CA GLY A 122 3.74 -5.74 -12.26
C GLY A 122 5.03 -5.31 -12.96
N ARG A 123 4.97 -4.35 -13.90
CA ARG A 123 6.16 -3.75 -14.53
C ARG A 123 6.77 -2.72 -13.58
N SER A 124 8.10 -2.73 -13.43
CA SER A 124 8.82 -1.71 -12.67
C SER A 124 8.53 -0.31 -13.23
N SER A 125 8.31 0.63 -12.33
CA SER A 125 7.93 2.01 -12.63
C SER A 125 8.60 2.95 -11.63
N SER A 126 8.27 4.24 -11.69
CA SER A 126 8.75 5.28 -10.77
C SER A 126 7.58 6.01 -10.14
N LEU A 127 7.85 6.78 -9.08
CA LEU A 127 6.81 7.60 -8.45
C LEU A 127 6.22 8.62 -9.43
N ASN A 128 7.02 9.18 -10.33
CA ASN A 128 6.57 10.19 -11.29
C ASN A 128 5.60 9.63 -12.35
N GLU A 129 5.53 8.31 -12.52
CA GLU A 129 4.56 7.67 -13.41
C GLU A 129 3.22 7.39 -12.71
N PHE A 130 3.14 7.62 -11.39
CA PHE A 130 1.90 7.56 -10.62
C PHE A 130 1.21 8.93 -10.54
N ASP A 131 1.95 10.01 -10.80
CA ASP A 131 1.48 11.41 -10.90
C ASP A 131 0.94 11.70 -12.31
#